data_AF-A0A0D0DDR5-F1
#
_entry.id   AF-A0A0D0DDR5-F1
#
_cell.length_a   1.000
_cell.length_b   1.000
_cell.length_c   1.000
_cell.angle_alpha   90.00
_cell.angle_beta   90.00
_cell.angle_gamma   90.00
#
_symmetry.space_group_name_H-M   'P 1'
#
loop_
_entity.id
_entity.type
_entity.pdbx_description
1 polymer ?
#
loop_
_entity_poly.entity_id
_entity_poly.type
_entity_poly.pdbx_seq_one_letter_code
_entity_poly.pdbx_strand_id
1 'polypeptide(L)'
;QRFVPVDFYLIPTCDLAWLVAGKAAFYIENTEVHSGTIQLSSSRKNLLSAGALKTVQLGRLNLSPIRAHGLGSQPNEEIALKWPYTPSTKPGFMQLSFHKESIKVFHEANVLYWAKALFNMTYNYIHHCITEAPEPPPFDIPQIHFVNTALMLAYAEKAEVLDQPGTPKLVPGSVTIGYLAEELIRLDDNSEFTKFIHNSDPSPFILPGEYGYQTTKFLVFTQHVQYINTGGQVYILDYQDMSCPIHFVPS
;
A
#
# COMPACT_ATOMS: atom_id res chain seq x y z
N GLN A 1 -14.61 18.90 11.57
CA GLN A 1 -13.74 18.04 10.73
C GLN A 1 -12.79 18.95 9.98
N ARG A 2 -11.51 18.58 9.88
CA ARG A 2 -10.51 19.39 9.18
C ARG A 2 -10.22 18.75 7.82
N PHE A 3 -10.32 19.55 6.76
CA PHE A 3 -9.83 19.17 5.45
C PHE A 3 -8.38 19.62 5.35
N VAL A 4 -7.51 18.77 4.84
CA VAL A 4 -6.10 19.09 4.66
C VAL A 4 -5.79 19.00 3.17
N PRO A 5 -5.24 20.05 2.55
CA PRO A 5 -4.83 20.00 1.16
C PRO A 5 -3.71 18.98 0.98
N VAL A 6 -3.79 18.19 -0.09
CA VAL A 6 -2.81 17.15 -0.42
C VAL A 6 -2.43 17.16 -1.88
N ASP A 7 -1.18 16.76 -2.14
CA ASP A 7 -0.78 16.18 -3.41
C ASP A 7 -0.77 14.65 -3.29
N PHE A 8 -1.25 14.01 -4.34
CA PHE A 8 -1.47 12.57 -4.41
C PHE A 8 -0.74 12.01 -5.63
N TYR A 9 0.21 11.12 -5.39
CA TYR A 9 1.05 10.48 -6.40
C TYR A 9 0.78 8.98 -6.39
N LEU A 10 -0.01 8.49 -7.35
CA LEU A 10 -0.31 7.07 -7.44
C LEU A 10 0.97 6.29 -7.74
N ILE A 11 1.19 5.18 -7.02
CA ILE A 11 2.32 4.28 -7.27
C ILE A 11 1.91 3.34 -8.43
N PRO A 12 2.53 3.46 -9.61
CA PRO A 12 2.13 2.68 -10.77
C PRO A 12 2.63 1.23 -10.66
N THR A 13 2.02 0.34 -11.43
CA THR A 13 2.64 -0.95 -11.78
C THR A 13 3.49 -0.73 -13.03
N CYS A 14 4.72 -1.22 -13.03
CA CYS A 14 5.62 -1.10 -14.18
C CYS A 14 6.25 -2.45 -14.53
N ASP A 15 6.91 -2.50 -15.68
CA ASP A 15 7.71 -3.66 -16.08
C ASP A 15 9.02 -3.70 -15.27
N LEU A 16 9.38 -4.87 -14.74
CA LEU A 16 10.61 -5.04 -13.98
C LEU A 16 11.86 -4.71 -14.81
N ALA A 17 11.86 -5.01 -16.10
CA ALA A 17 12.97 -4.70 -17.01
C ALA A 17 13.23 -3.18 -17.08
N TRP A 18 12.18 -2.37 -17.00
CA TRP A 18 12.32 -0.90 -16.97
C TRP A 18 12.99 -0.41 -15.69
N LEU A 19 12.71 -1.04 -14.55
CA LEU A 19 13.34 -0.69 -13.28
C LEU A 19 14.82 -1.01 -13.27
N VAL A 20 15.17 -2.22 -13.72
CA VAL A 20 16.55 -2.71 -13.76
C VAL A 20 17.41 -1.94 -14.77
N ALA A 21 16.82 -1.40 -15.84
CA ALA A 21 17.52 -0.58 -16.84
C ALA A 21 17.87 0.86 -16.37
N GLY A 22 17.71 1.18 -15.09
CA GLY A 22 18.15 2.46 -14.50
C GLY A 22 17.03 3.39 -14.05
N LYS A 23 15.75 2.98 -14.12
CA LYS A 23 14.61 3.71 -13.52
C LYS A 23 14.22 3.09 -12.17
N ALA A 24 15.23 2.81 -11.36
CA ALA A 24 15.15 1.96 -10.18
C ALA A 24 14.34 2.53 -9.01
N ALA A 25 13.87 3.78 -9.06
CA ALA A 25 13.12 4.36 -7.96
C ALA A 25 11.85 5.08 -8.43
N PHE A 26 10.84 5.03 -7.56
CA PHE A 26 9.67 5.86 -7.61
C PHE A 26 10.07 7.31 -7.33
N TYR A 27 9.96 8.15 -8.35
CA TYR A 27 10.22 9.58 -8.28
C TYR A 27 8.93 10.35 -8.52
N ILE A 28 8.55 11.20 -7.57
CA ILE A 28 7.37 12.05 -7.68
C ILE A 28 7.46 13.03 -8.86
N GLU A 29 8.67 13.45 -9.24
CA GLU A 29 8.92 14.36 -10.37
C GLU A 29 8.49 13.78 -11.72
N ASN A 30 8.49 12.44 -11.83
CA ASN A 30 8.09 11.71 -13.03
C ASN A 30 6.70 11.07 -12.91
N THR A 31 5.97 11.37 -11.83
CA THR A 31 4.67 10.77 -11.53
C THR A 31 3.59 11.84 -11.67
N GLU A 32 2.47 11.49 -12.31
CA GLU A 32 1.33 12.39 -12.39
C GLU A 32 0.83 12.75 -10.98
N VAL A 33 0.69 14.05 -10.73
CA VAL A 33 0.18 14.58 -9.47
C VAL A 33 -1.31 14.86 -9.59
N HIS A 34 -2.07 14.37 -8.62
CA HIS A 34 -3.45 14.79 -8.41
C HIS A 34 -3.54 15.64 -7.15
N SER A 35 -4.16 16.81 -7.26
CA SER A 35 -4.42 17.64 -6.09
C SER A 35 -5.77 17.28 -5.48
N GLY A 36 -5.88 17.43 -4.16
CA GLY A 36 -7.12 17.13 -3.46
C GLY A 36 -7.13 17.58 -2.02
N THR A 37 -8.07 17.03 -1.27
CA THR A 37 -8.12 17.16 0.18
C THR A 37 -8.34 15.82 0.83
N ILE A 38 -7.76 15.66 2.03
CA ILE A 38 -8.13 14.58 2.93
C ILE A 38 -8.90 15.13 4.12
N GLN A 39 -9.89 14.37 4.54
CA GLN A 39 -10.54 14.56 5.81
C GLN A 39 -9.98 13.55 6.81
N LEU A 40 -9.28 14.07 7.82
CA LEU A 40 -8.83 13.29 8.97
C LEU A 40 -9.86 13.41 10.09
N SER A 41 -10.29 12.28 10.63
CA SER A 41 -11.19 12.28 11.77
C SER A 41 -10.37 12.22 13.06
N SER A 42 -10.45 13.28 13.88
CA SER A 42 -9.61 13.50 15.08
C SER A 42 -9.88 12.53 16.24
N SER A 43 -10.82 11.60 16.09
CA SER A 43 -11.15 10.61 17.11
C SER A 43 -10.19 9.42 17.06
N ARG A 44 -9.76 8.94 18.25
CA ARG A 44 -9.03 7.66 18.36
C ARG A 44 -9.82 6.47 17.81
N LYS A 45 -11.14 6.61 17.63
CA LYS A 45 -12.01 5.60 17.00
C LYS A 45 -11.68 5.34 15.52
N ASN A 46 -10.86 6.19 14.87
CA ASN A 46 -10.48 6.01 13.47
C ASN A 46 -9.10 5.37 13.29
N LEU A 47 -8.43 5.00 14.40
CA LEU A 47 -7.26 4.12 14.32
C LEU A 47 -7.79 2.74 13.95
N LEU A 48 -7.60 2.35 12.69
CA LEU A 48 -8.01 1.04 12.18
C LEU A 48 -7.12 -0.05 12.79
N SER A 49 -5.81 0.21 12.85
CA SER A 49 -4.85 -0.68 13.47
C SER A 49 -3.53 0.02 13.77
N ALA A 50 -2.71 -0.60 14.61
CA ALA A 50 -1.31 -0.22 14.82
C ALA A 50 -0.45 -1.48 14.66
N GLY A 51 0.39 -1.51 13.63
CA GLY A 51 1.38 -2.56 13.42
C GLY A 51 2.66 -2.30 14.22
N ALA A 52 3.75 -3.01 13.94
CA ALA A 52 5.01 -2.79 14.67
C ALA A 52 5.64 -1.40 14.43
N LEU A 53 5.44 -0.83 13.24
CA LEU A 53 6.17 0.37 12.78
C LEU A 53 5.28 1.49 12.24
N LYS A 54 3.99 1.23 12.04
CA LYS A 54 3.06 2.15 11.37
C LYS A 54 1.67 2.03 11.98
N THR A 55 0.97 3.16 12.03
CA THR A 55 -0.47 3.18 12.29
C THR A 55 -1.23 3.19 10.98
N VAL A 56 -2.44 2.66 11.00
CA VAL A 56 -3.41 2.77 9.91
C VAL A 56 -4.60 3.56 10.42
N GLN A 57 -4.94 4.64 9.74
CA GLN A 57 -6.05 5.52 10.11
C GLN A 57 -7.05 5.59 8.97
N LEU A 58 -8.33 5.62 9.30
CA LEU A 58 -9.38 5.88 8.32
C LEU A 58 -9.33 7.36 7.91
N GLY A 59 -9.16 7.60 6.62
CA GLY A 59 -9.27 8.92 6.00
C GLY A 59 -10.39 8.95 4.96
N ARG A 60 -10.78 10.15 4.53
CA ARG A 60 -11.64 10.34 3.35
C ARG A 60 -10.96 11.24 2.33
N LEU A 61 -10.87 10.80 1.10
CA LEU A 61 -10.18 11.45 0.00
C LEU A 61 -11.17 12.17 -0.92
N ASN A 62 -10.82 13.37 -1.34
CA ASN A 62 -11.50 14.11 -2.39
C ASN A 62 -10.46 14.65 -3.37
N LEU A 63 -10.34 14.05 -4.55
CA LEU A 63 -9.47 14.55 -5.62
C LEU A 63 -10.19 15.53 -6.54
N SER A 64 -9.43 16.46 -7.12
CA SER A 64 -9.91 17.42 -8.12
C SER A 64 -8.88 17.58 -9.23
N PRO A 65 -9.12 17.05 -10.44
CA PRO A 65 -10.30 16.25 -10.83
C PRO A 65 -10.32 14.87 -10.17
N ILE A 66 -11.51 14.27 -10.08
CA ILE A 66 -11.68 12.87 -9.69
C ILE A 66 -11.06 11.98 -10.78
N ARG A 67 -10.45 10.86 -10.37
CA ARG A 67 -9.84 9.90 -11.31
C ARG A 67 -10.91 9.04 -12.00
N ALA A 68 -10.62 8.55 -13.20
CA ALA A 68 -11.56 7.70 -13.92
C ALA A 68 -11.82 6.36 -13.21
N HIS A 69 -10.79 5.76 -12.60
CA HIS A 69 -10.84 4.43 -11.98
C HIS A 69 -9.86 4.32 -10.78
N GLY A 70 -10.12 3.35 -9.90
CA GLY A 70 -9.28 3.00 -8.75
C GLY A 70 -9.31 4.05 -7.63
N LEU A 71 -8.27 4.05 -6.79
CA LEU A 71 -8.12 4.99 -5.69
C LEU A 71 -8.24 6.45 -6.13
N GLY A 72 -9.20 7.17 -5.53
CA GLY A 72 -9.52 8.56 -5.84
C GLY A 72 -10.52 8.74 -6.99
N SER A 73 -11.27 7.69 -7.33
CA SER A 73 -12.32 7.71 -8.38
C SER A 73 -13.71 8.06 -7.87
N GLN A 74 -13.88 8.17 -6.55
CA GLN A 74 -15.14 8.59 -5.95
C GLN A 74 -14.95 9.86 -5.10
N PRO A 75 -15.97 10.74 -5.02
CA PRO A 75 -15.95 11.81 -4.04
C PRO A 75 -16.05 11.21 -2.64
N ASN A 76 -15.33 11.81 -1.69
CA ASN A 76 -15.34 11.42 -0.28
C ASN A 76 -15.04 9.92 -0.06
N GLU A 77 -14.12 9.38 -0.86
CA GLU A 77 -13.73 7.98 -0.86
C GLU A 77 -13.01 7.60 0.44
N GLU A 78 -13.44 6.52 1.08
CA GLU A 78 -12.80 6.03 2.31
C GLU A 78 -11.49 5.31 1.98
N ILE A 79 -10.42 5.73 2.65
CA ILE A 79 -9.06 5.26 2.39
C ILE A 79 -8.34 4.89 3.68
N ALA A 80 -7.39 3.97 3.59
CA ALA A 80 -6.49 3.63 4.68
C ALA A 80 -5.22 4.50 4.59
N LEU A 81 -4.99 5.33 5.60
CA LEU A 81 -3.81 6.19 5.71
C LEU A 81 -2.79 5.54 6.63
N LYS A 82 -1.68 5.08 6.04
CA LYS A 82 -0.56 4.51 6.77
C LYS A 82 0.46 5.60 7.10
N TRP A 83 0.79 5.69 8.38
CA TRP A 83 1.74 6.68 8.89
C TRP A 83 2.78 6.01 9.79
N PRO A 84 4.10 6.16 9.50
CA PRO A 84 5.15 5.55 10.29
C PRO A 84 5.32 6.24 11.65
N TYR A 85 5.68 5.44 12.65
CA TYR A 85 6.03 5.95 13.98
C TYR A 85 7.26 5.22 14.53
N THR A 86 7.76 5.68 15.67
CA THR A 86 8.71 4.92 16.49
C THR A 86 8.05 4.41 17.76
N PRO A 87 8.17 3.11 18.08
CA PRO A 87 7.67 2.57 19.33
C PRO A 87 8.23 3.39 20.50
N SER A 88 7.36 3.83 21.41
CA SER A 88 7.78 4.51 22.64
C SER A 88 7.83 3.53 23.79
N THR A 89 8.74 3.74 24.74
CA THR A 89 8.76 3.02 26.03
C THR A 89 7.63 3.45 26.96
N LYS A 90 6.93 4.56 26.64
CA LYS A 90 5.71 5.02 27.32
C LYS A 90 4.47 4.64 26.51
N PRO A 91 3.28 4.48 27.12
CA PRO A 91 2.05 4.25 26.38
C PRO A 91 1.78 5.40 25.41
N GLY A 92 1.90 5.10 24.11
CA GLY A 92 1.72 6.07 23.02
C GLY A 92 2.72 5.87 21.89
N PHE A 93 2.49 6.59 20.79
CA PHE A 93 3.37 6.60 19.62
C PHE A 93 4.23 7.86 19.64
N MET A 94 5.54 7.73 19.47
CA MET A 94 6.40 8.90 19.31
C MET A 94 6.40 9.30 17.84
N GLN A 95 5.90 10.52 17.58
CA GLN A 95 5.98 11.17 16.28
C GLN A 95 7.45 11.35 15.89
N LEU A 96 7.77 11.05 14.63
CA LEU A 96 9.10 11.21 14.09
C LEU A 96 9.28 12.66 13.61
N SER A 97 10.53 13.09 13.40
CA SER A 97 10.73 14.36 12.70
C SER A 97 10.27 14.23 11.25
N PHE A 98 9.73 15.30 10.66
CA PHE A 98 9.27 15.31 9.27
C PHE A 98 10.28 14.70 8.29
N HIS A 99 11.58 15.02 8.44
CA HIS A 99 12.63 14.44 7.63
C HIS A 99 12.71 12.91 7.75
N LYS A 100 12.67 12.36 8.96
CA LYS A 100 12.68 10.90 9.18
C LYS A 100 11.39 10.23 8.70
N GLU A 101 10.25 10.88 8.88
CA GLU A 101 8.96 10.40 8.35
C GLU A 101 8.99 10.32 6.83
N SER A 102 9.40 11.39 6.17
CA SER A 102 9.48 11.44 4.71
C SER A 102 10.38 10.32 4.17
N ILE A 103 11.59 10.13 4.70
CA ILE A 103 12.48 9.03 4.28
C ILE A 103 11.77 7.68 4.39
N LYS A 104 11.07 7.40 5.50
CA LYS A 104 10.36 6.13 5.68
C LYS A 104 9.21 5.97 4.69
N VAL A 105 8.36 6.99 4.52
CA VAL A 105 7.21 6.90 3.60
C VAL A 105 7.69 6.74 2.16
N PHE A 106 8.71 7.48 1.73
CA PHE A 106 9.29 7.34 0.39
C PHE A 106 9.98 5.97 0.19
N HIS A 107 10.65 5.44 1.21
CA HIS A 107 11.23 4.10 1.15
C HIS A 107 10.14 3.04 0.96
N GLU A 108 9.06 3.14 1.72
CA GLU A 108 7.93 2.20 1.64
C GLU A 108 7.18 2.31 0.30
N ALA A 109 7.01 3.54 -0.23
CA ALA A 109 6.49 3.74 -1.58
C ALA A 109 7.36 3.06 -2.63
N ASN A 110 8.70 3.15 -2.49
CA ASN A 110 9.64 2.47 -3.36
C ASN A 110 9.56 0.95 -3.24
N VAL A 111 9.53 0.40 -2.02
CA VAL A 111 9.37 -1.05 -1.80
C VAL A 111 8.10 -1.56 -2.47
N LEU A 112 6.98 -0.86 -2.32
CA LEU A 112 5.73 -1.24 -2.97
C LEU A 112 5.82 -1.12 -4.50
N TYR A 113 6.47 -0.07 -5.02
CA TYR A 113 6.69 0.11 -6.45
C TYR A 113 7.44 -1.09 -7.07
N TRP A 114 8.52 -1.53 -6.41
CA TRP A 114 9.26 -2.74 -6.80
C TRP A 114 8.44 -4.02 -6.65
N ALA A 115 7.69 -4.16 -5.55
CA ALA A 115 6.84 -5.31 -5.31
C ALA A 115 5.77 -5.46 -6.42
N LYS A 116 5.12 -4.37 -6.83
CA LYS A 116 4.17 -4.38 -7.95
C LYS A 116 4.83 -4.81 -9.25
N ALA A 117 6.05 -4.36 -9.54
CA ALA A 117 6.78 -4.77 -10.73
C ALA A 117 7.20 -6.25 -10.72
N LEU A 118 7.67 -6.75 -9.58
CA LEU A 118 8.00 -8.18 -9.39
C LEU A 118 6.77 -9.07 -9.55
N PHE A 119 5.63 -8.63 -9.03
CA PHE A 119 4.38 -9.37 -9.14
C PHE A 119 3.84 -9.37 -10.58
N ASN A 120 3.95 -8.24 -11.28
CA ASN A 120 3.62 -8.14 -12.69
C ASN A 120 4.50 -9.06 -13.55
N MET A 121 5.81 -9.14 -13.25
CA MET A 121 6.71 -10.10 -13.89
C MET A 121 6.23 -11.55 -13.69
N THR A 122 5.76 -11.92 -12.49
CA THR A 122 5.20 -13.25 -12.25
C THR A 122 4.00 -13.54 -13.15
N TYR A 123 3.06 -12.60 -13.31
CA TYR A 123 1.93 -12.80 -14.21
C TYR A 123 2.33 -12.86 -15.68
N ASN A 124 3.30 -12.06 -16.11
CA ASN A 124 3.84 -12.16 -17.47
C ASN A 124 4.45 -13.54 -17.74
N TYR A 125 5.18 -14.09 -16.75
CA TYR A 125 5.72 -15.45 -16.82
C TYR A 125 4.61 -16.50 -16.93
N ILE A 126 3.59 -16.42 -16.08
CA ILE A 126 2.42 -17.31 -16.13
C ILE A 126 1.75 -17.26 -17.51
N HIS A 127 1.49 -16.05 -18.02
CA HIS A 127 0.81 -15.86 -19.31
C HIS A 127 1.63 -16.43 -20.47
N HIS A 128 2.95 -16.27 -20.44
CA HIS A 128 3.84 -16.90 -21.41
C HIS A 128 3.74 -18.43 -21.35
N CYS A 129 3.79 -19.03 -20.15
CA CYS A 129 3.65 -20.47 -20.00
C CYS A 129 2.30 -21.01 -20.51
N ILE A 130 1.20 -20.29 -20.29
CA ILE A 130 -0.13 -20.69 -20.81
C ILE A 130 -0.16 -20.61 -22.34
N THR A 131 0.42 -19.55 -22.90
CA THR A 131 0.41 -19.32 -24.36
C THR A 131 1.19 -20.42 -25.11
N GLU A 132 2.28 -20.92 -24.50
CA GLU A 132 3.11 -21.99 -25.07
C GLU A 132 2.56 -23.39 -24.79
N ALA A 133 1.58 -23.55 -23.89
CA ALA A 133 1.03 -24.85 -23.53
C ALA A 133 0.07 -25.37 -24.62
N PRO A 134 0.10 -26.68 -24.92
CA PRO A 134 -0.81 -27.28 -25.90
C PRO A 134 -2.27 -27.30 -25.43
N GLU A 135 -2.48 -27.26 -24.11
CA GLU A 135 -3.79 -27.30 -23.46
C GLU A 135 -3.83 -26.24 -22.34
N PRO A 136 -5.00 -25.65 -22.05
CA PRO A 136 -5.15 -24.71 -20.94
C PRO A 136 -4.90 -25.40 -19.59
N PRO A 137 -4.51 -24.64 -18.54
CA PRO A 137 -4.34 -25.21 -17.21
C PRO A 137 -5.65 -25.83 -16.72
N PRO A 138 -5.61 -27.00 -16.04
CA PRO A 138 -6.81 -27.67 -15.54
C PRO A 138 -7.40 -27.02 -14.28
N PHE A 139 -6.98 -25.80 -13.96
CA PHE A 139 -7.38 -25.03 -12.80
C PHE A 139 -7.34 -23.53 -13.13
N ASP A 140 -8.16 -22.76 -12.42
CA ASP A 140 -8.16 -21.31 -12.53
C ASP A 140 -6.92 -20.72 -11.89
N ILE A 141 -6.30 -19.75 -12.57
CA ILE A 141 -5.16 -19.02 -12.01
C ILE A 141 -5.70 -17.86 -11.16
N PRO A 142 -5.38 -17.82 -9.85
CA PRO A 142 -5.81 -16.73 -8.99
C PRO A 142 -5.42 -15.36 -9.57
N GLN A 143 -6.39 -14.45 -9.60
CA GLN A 143 -6.21 -13.06 -10.01
C GLN A 143 -6.12 -12.20 -8.74
N ILE A 144 -4.91 -12.04 -8.23
CA ILE A 144 -4.63 -11.24 -7.03
C ILE A 144 -3.75 -10.04 -7.43
N HIS A 145 -3.86 -8.95 -6.69
CA HIS A 145 -3.09 -7.74 -6.95
C HIS A 145 -2.86 -6.99 -5.64
N PHE A 146 -1.83 -6.15 -5.62
CA PHE A 146 -1.70 -5.16 -4.56
C PHE A 146 -2.78 -4.10 -4.73
N VAL A 147 -3.41 -3.70 -3.62
CA VAL A 147 -4.34 -2.56 -3.59
C VAL A 147 -3.72 -1.33 -4.25
N ASN A 148 -4.55 -0.47 -4.83
CA ASN A 148 -4.04 0.80 -5.31
C ASN A 148 -3.52 1.61 -4.12
N THR A 149 -2.34 2.18 -4.30
CA THR A 149 -1.63 2.92 -3.26
C THR A 149 -1.02 4.16 -3.86
N ALA A 150 -0.99 5.23 -3.08
CA ALA A 150 -0.36 6.48 -3.44
C ALA A 150 0.53 6.99 -2.32
N LEU A 151 1.61 7.65 -2.72
CA LEU A 151 2.32 8.57 -1.84
C LEU A 151 1.50 9.86 -1.76
N MET A 152 1.16 10.29 -0.55
CA MET A 152 0.37 11.49 -0.34
C MET A 152 1.10 12.48 0.55
N LEU A 153 1.24 13.72 0.09
CA LEU A 153 1.91 14.80 0.80
C LEU A 153 0.85 15.80 1.26
N ALA A 154 0.69 15.97 2.57
CA ALA A 154 -0.27 16.90 3.13
C ALA A 154 0.40 18.22 3.52
N TYR A 155 -0.29 19.32 3.27
CA TYR A 155 0.27 20.66 3.40
C TYR A 155 -0.31 21.42 4.61
N ALA A 156 0.51 22.28 5.20
CA ALA A 156 0.03 23.24 6.18
C ALA A 156 -0.97 24.19 5.50
N GLU A 157 -2.19 24.22 6.01
CA GLU A 157 -3.08 25.35 5.74
C GLU A 157 -2.45 26.64 6.27
N LYS A 158 -2.87 27.78 5.72
CA LYS A 158 -2.39 29.10 6.13
C LYS A 158 -2.27 29.18 7.65
N ALA A 159 -1.12 29.68 8.12
CA ALA A 159 -0.85 29.89 9.53
C ALA A 159 -2.02 30.68 10.13
N GLU A 160 -2.90 29.99 10.85
CA GLU A 160 -3.70 30.69 11.85
C GLU A 160 -2.69 31.30 12.80
N VAL A 161 -2.78 32.61 12.99
CA VAL A 161 -1.94 33.41 13.86
C VAL A 161 -2.22 33.00 15.30
N LEU A 162 -1.80 31.80 15.71
CA LEU A 162 -1.52 31.53 17.10
C LEU A 162 -0.08 31.97 17.33
N ASP A 163 0.08 33.23 17.70
CA ASP A 163 1.29 33.73 18.36
C ASP A 163 1.43 33.04 19.72
N GLN A 164 1.78 31.75 19.72
CA GLN A 164 2.31 31.08 20.90
C GLN A 164 3.84 31.18 20.87
N PRO A 165 4.46 31.91 21.83
CA PRO A 165 5.90 32.02 21.91
C PRO A 165 6.55 30.64 22.02
N GLY A 166 7.46 30.32 21.09
CA GLY A 166 8.26 29.09 21.14
C GLY A 166 7.79 27.93 20.25
N THR A 167 6.67 28.07 19.52
CA THR A 167 6.29 27.07 18.49
C THR A 167 6.83 27.50 17.11
N PRO A 168 7.47 26.59 16.34
CA PRO A 168 7.92 26.91 14.98
C PRO A 168 6.70 27.29 14.13
N LYS A 169 6.70 28.51 13.55
CA LYS A 169 5.64 28.94 12.63
C LYS A 169 5.70 28.06 11.38
N LEU A 170 4.64 27.26 11.15
CA LEU A 170 4.49 26.51 9.91
C LEU A 170 4.35 27.48 8.74
N VAL A 171 5.13 27.27 7.68
CA VAL A 171 5.04 28.09 6.47
C VAL A 171 3.82 27.61 5.69
N PRO A 172 2.85 28.49 5.35
CA PRO A 172 1.73 28.12 4.49
C PRO A 172 2.22 27.45 3.20
N GLY A 173 1.65 26.30 2.85
CA GLY A 173 2.07 25.56 1.65
C GLY A 173 3.34 24.71 1.83
N SER A 174 3.92 24.62 3.03
CA SER A 174 4.94 23.60 3.31
C SER A 174 4.29 22.24 3.56
N VAL A 175 4.92 21.17 3.08
CA VAL A 175 4.53 19.79 3.43
C VAL A 175 4.72 19.59 4.93
N THR A 176 3.67 19.12 5.61
CA THR A 176 3.67 18.85 7.05
C THR A 176 3.82 17.37 7.37
N ILE A 177 3.26 16.52 6.51
CA ILE A 177 3.21 15.08 6.75
C ILE A 177 3.11 14.31 5.42
N GLY A 178 3.75 13.16 5.38
CA GLY A 178 3.62 12.19 4.29
C GLY A 178 2.84 10.96 4.76
N TYR A 179 2.01 10.42 3.89
CA TYR A 179 1.26 9.19 4.10
C TYR A 179 1.46 8.23 2.92
N LEU A 180 1.32 6.93 3.20
CA LEU A 180 0.87 6.00 2.17
C LEU A 180 -0.65 5.90 2.27
N ALA A 181 -1.34 6.30 1.20
CA ALA A 181 -2.78 6.18 1.07
C ALA A 181 -3.10 4.91 0.28
N GLU A 182 -3.91 4.02 0.85
CA GLU A 182 -4.33 2.76 0.24
C GLU A 182 -5.85 2.71 0.11
N GLU A 183 -6.34 1.93 -0.86
CA GLU A 183 -7.75 1.52 -0.89
C GLU A 183 -8.13 0.88 0.44
N LEU A 184 -9.28 1.29 0.99
CA LEU A 184 -9.78 0.68 2.21
C LEU A 184 -10.36 -0.69 1.89
N ILE A 185 -9.67 -1.72 2.37
CA ILE A 185 -10.19 -3.08 2.39
C ILE A 185 -11.29 -3.17 3.47
N ARG A 186 -12.54 -3.39 3.05
CA ARG A 186 -13.68 -3.55 3.97
C ARG A 186 -13.75 -4.98 4.46
N LEU A 187 -13.56 -5.16 5.76
CA LEU A 187 -13.73 -6.44 6.44
C LEU A 187 -15.21 -6.63 6.77
N ASP A 188 -15.79 -7.75 6.35
CA ASP A 188 -17.07 -8.23 6.88
C ASP A 188 -16.87 -8.76 8.31
N ASP A 189 -17.95 -8.88 9.09
CA ASP A 189 -17.92 -9.29 10.50
C ASP A 189 -17.24 -10.66 10.76
N ASN A 190 -17.11 -11.50 9.72
CA ASN A 190 -16.47 -12.82 9.77
C ASN A 190 -15.12 -12.89 9.05
N SER A 191 -14.57 -11.75 8.60
CA SER A 191 -13.29 -11.70 7.88
C SER A 191 -12.18 -11.19 8.79
N GLU A 192 -11.03 -11.86 8.75
CA GLU A 192 -9.84 -11.42 9.47
C GLU A 192 -8.73 -11.04 8.51
N PHE A 193 -7.99 -9.99 8.86
CA PHE A 193 -6.77 -9.65 8.13
C PHE A 193 -5.70 -10.70 8.45
N THR A 194 -5.35 -11.50 7.45
CA THR A 194 -4.55 -12.71 7.59
C THR A 194 -3.23 -12.58 6.87
N LYS A 195 -2.19 -13.06 7.55
CA LYS A 195 -0.86 -13.16 6.99
C LYS A 195 -0.70 -14.53 6.34
N PHE A 196 -0.50 -14.57 5.02
CA PHE A 196 -0.38 -15.82 4.28
C PHE A 196 1.04 -16.39 4.36
N ILE A 197 2.06 -15.52 4.34
CA ILE A 197 3.49 -15.92 4.40
C ILE A 197 4.23 -15.05 5.41
N HIS A 198 5.03 -15.67 6.28
CA HIS A 198 5.80 -14.96 7.30
C HIS A 198 7.16 -14.47 6.78
N ASN A 199 7.65 -13.34 7.30
CA ASN A 199 8.97 -12.79 6.90
C ASN A 199 10.14 -13.62 7.39
N SER A 200 9.89 -14.52 8.35
CA SER A 200 10.90 -15.40 8.94
C SER A 200 10.70 -16.87 8.58
N ASP A 201 9.61 -17.21 7.87
CA ASP A 201 9.31 -18.58 7.47
C ASP A 201 8.56 -18.56 6.12
N PRO A 202 9.15 -19.11 5.03
CA PRO A 202 8.50 -19.17 3.74
C PRO A 202 7.39 -20.23 3.66
N SER A 203 7.17 -21.01 4.72
CA SER A 203 6.12 -22.02 4.76
C SER A 203 4.73 -21.37 4.75
N PRO A 204 3.75 -21.95 4.04
CA PRO A 204 2.35 -21.55 4.15
C PRO A 204 1.91 -21.49 5.62
N PHE A 205 1.44 -20.33 6.07
CA PHE A 205 0.90 -20.21 7.42
C PHE A 205 -0.46 -20.93 7.56
N ILE A 206 -1.19 -21.02 6.45
CA ILE A 206 -2.53 -21.63 6.37
C ILE A 206 -2.41 -23.13 6.12
N LEU A 207 -3.14 -23.94 6.89
CA LEU A 207 -3.09 -25.40 6.80
C LEU A 207 -3.92 -25.93 5.61
N PRO A 208 -3.59 -27.12 5.07
CA PRO A 208 -4.40 -27.77 4.06
C PRO A 208 -5.85 -27.94 4.53
N GLY A 209 -6.81 -27.48 3.71
CA GLY A 209 -8.24 -27.52 4.01
C GLY A 209 -8.80 -26.26 4.66
N GLU A 210 -7.94 -25.33 5.11
CA GLU A 210 -8.37 -24.03 5.62
C GLU A 210 -8.65 -23.04 4.47
N TYR A 211 -9.53 -22.08 4.75
CA TYR A 211 -9.79 -20.99 3.81
C TYR A 211 -8.52 -20.19 3.55
N GLY A 212 -8.27 -19.84 2.29
CA GLY A 212 -7.05 -19.13 1.87
C GLY A 212 -5.87 -20.04 1.55
N TYR A 213 -5.94 -21.35 1.80
CA TYR A 213 -4.84 -22.29 1.49
C TYR A 213 -4.41 -22.26 0.02
N GLN A 214 -5.37 -22.20 -0.93
CA GLN A 214 -5.05 -22.10 -2.36
C GLN A 214 -4.38 -20.77 -2.70
N THR A 215 -4.83 -19.67 -2.09
CA THR A 215 -4.18 -18.35 -2.19
C THR A 215 -2.75 -18.43 -1.67
N THR A 216 -2.52 -19.04 -0.51
CA THR A 216 -1.16 -19.22 0.05
C THR A 216 -0.26 -20.04 -0.88
N LYS A 217 -0.77 -21.13 -1.45
CA LYS A 217 -0.01 -21.94 -2.42
C LYS A 217 0.36 -21.14 -3.65
N PHE A 218 -0.57 -20.35 -4.18
CA PHE A 218 -0.29 -19.46 -5.31
C PHE A 218 0.76 -18.41 -4.95
N LEU A 219 0.67 -17.80 -3.76
CA LEU A 219 1.65 -16.83 -3.27
C LEU A 219 3.05 -17.46 -3.12
N VAL A 220 3.17 -18.67 -2.58
CA VAL A 220 4.46 -19.40 -2.53
C VAL A 220 4.99 -19.67 -3.94
N PHE A 221 4.13 -20.06 -4.88
CA PHE A 221 4.51 -20.19 -6.28
C PHE A 221 5.04 -18.87 -6.85
N THR A 222 4.40 -17.74 -6.55
CA THR A 222 4.89 -16.42 -7.01
C THR A 222 6.29 -16.10 -6.48
N GLN A 223 6.59 -16.45 -5.23
CA GLN A 223 7.93 -16.26 -4.64
C GLN A 223 8.97 -17.10 -5.35
N HIS A 224 8.63 -18.35 -5.68
CA HIS A 224 9.52 -19.24 -6.40
C HIS A 224 9.86 -18.70 -7.79
N VAL A 225 8.84 -18.28 -8.56
CA VAL A 225 9.04 -17.67 -9.88
C VAL A 225 9.88 -16.39 -9.77
N GLN A 226 9.60 -15.53 -8.79
CA GLN A 226 10.38 -14.31 -8.56
C GLN A 226 11.85 -14.61 -8.27
N TYR A 227 12.11 -15.55 -7.37
CA TYR A 227 13.47 -15.94 -7.00
C TYR A 227 14.24 -16.51 -8.19
N ILE A 228 13.63 -17.42 -8.96
CA ILE A 228 14.28 -18.02 -10.13
C ILE A 228 14.53 -17.00 -11.23
N ASN A 229 13.50 -16.21 -11.60
CA ASN A 229 13.61 -15.28 -12.73
C ASN A 229 14.50 -14.06 -12.44
N THR A 230 14.78 -13.77 -11.17
CA THR A 230 15.73 -12.73 -10.76
C THR A 230 17.14 -13.26 -10.49
N GLY A 231 17.39 -14.55 -10.77
CA GLY A 231 18.69 -15.18 -10.52
C GLY A 231 19.02 -15.27 -9.03
N GLY A 232 18.01 -15.41 -8.18
CA GLY A 232 18.12 -15.55 -6.72
C GLY A 232 18.30 -14.23 -5.97
N GLN A 233 18.07 -13.08 -6.61
CA GLN A 233 18.37 -11.78 -6.00
C GLN A 233 17.23 -11.27 -5.11
N VAL A 234 15.97 -11.37 -5.59
CA VAL A 234 14.83 -10.76 -4.90
C VAL A 234 13.56 -11.58 -5.08
N TYR A 235 12.72 -11.56 -4.04
CA TYR A 235 11.36 -12.08 -4.05
C TYR A 235 10.58 -11.35 -2.96
N ILE A 236 9.25 -11.37 -3.07
CA ILE A 236 8.37 -10.68 -2.13
C ILE A 236 8.09 -11.60 -0.94
N LEU A 237 8.21 -11.07 0.28
CA LEU A 237 7.76 -11.70 1.52
C LEU A 237 6.55 -10.92 2.07
N ASP A 238 6.03 -11.31 3.22
CA ASP A 238 5.02 -10.56 3.97
C ASP A 238 3.66 -10.43 3.27
N TYR A 239 3.27 -11.39 2.42
CA TYR A 239 1.94 -11.36 1.84
C TYR A 239 0.88 -11.47 2.93
N GLN A 240 0.01 -10.46 2.98
CA GLN A 240 -1.06 -10.32 3.95
C GLN A 240 -2.26 -9.65 3.28
N ASP A 241 -3.45 -10.17 3.52
CA ASP A 241 -4.72 -9.66 3.00
C ASP A 241 -5.88 -10.27 3.81
N MET A 242 -7.13 -10.04 3.40
CA MET A 242 -8.30 -10.69 3.99
C MET A 242 -8.27 -12.21 3.81
N SER A 243 -8.51 -12.94 4.91
CA SER A 243 -9.14 -14.26 4.82
C SER A 243 -10.64 -14.08 5.07
N CYS A 244 -11.46 -14.28 4.04
CA CYS A 244 -12.93 -14.26 4.15
C CYS A 244 -13.51 -15.63 3.81
N PRO A 245 -14.08 -16.41 4.74
CA PRO A 245 -14.62 -17.74 4.47
C PRO A 245 -15.86 -17.77 3.55
N ILE A 246 -16.24 -16.68 2.89
CA ILE A 246 -17.54 -16.51 2.22
C ILE A 246 -17.36 -16.31 0.71
N HIS A 247 -17.65 -17.37 -0.03
CA HIS A 247 -17.94 -17.45 -1.47
C HIS A 247 -17.02 -16.66 -2.43
N PHE A 248 -16.10 -17.39 -3.08
CA PHE A 248 -15.70 -17.07 -4.45
C PHE A 248 -16.98 -16.89 -5.29
N VAL A 249 -17.27 -15.66 -5.70
CA VAL A 249 -18.13 -15.43 -6.86
C VAL A 249 -17.19 -15.61 -8.05
N PRO A 250 -17.34 -16.67 -8.86
CA PRO A 250 -16.60 -16.79 -10.10
C PRO A 250 -17.04 -15.63 -11.00
N SER A 251 -16.07 -14.89 -11.54
CA SER A 251 -16.29 -14.08 -12.74
C SER A 251 -16.34 -14.97 -13.96
#